data_AF-A0A0C9YGU2-F1
#
_entry.id   AF-A0A0C9YGU2-F1
#
_cell.length_a   1.000
_cell.length_b   1.000
_cell.length_c   1.000
_cell.angle_alpha   90.00
_cell.angle_beta   90.00
_cell.angle_gamma   90.00
#
_symmetry.space_group_name_H-M   'P 1'
#
loop_
_entity.id
_entity.type
_entity.pdbx_description
1 polymer ?
#
loop_
_entity_poly.entity_id
_entity_poly.type
_entity_poly.pdbx_seq_one_letter_code
_entity_poly.pdbx_strand_id
1 'polypeptide(L)'
;GYGEIFGCNLTMPGVTEKGSMNVHIEVSTPGGHLSLPPTHMSIGILAELLVKIKANPFRVHLAQNLLPYRTVQCVATHAPNMPDSLQKNILASAYLDKALHAAEDVLFTNSPAFKSLVGTTQAIDVIQGGIKVNALPEQGWAVVNHRISTESCIAETEAHDTEVLKSLASKFNLTYTVFGKNIVNHGDCSAYAFLAYGTLTLSEAFEKGGLEPAPTTPFKGDDAMPYQILSGSIKMAFNRHRNIEGDDDAIVMSPGIMPGNMDTKFYWNLLPHIFQYGHIRTMGTPLPNVHTVNEAMSIDNFVEIIRFITTLIMNVDESVLS
;
A
#
# COMPACT_ATOMS: atom_id res chain seq x y z
N GLY A 1 0.78 15.89 -4.72
CA GLY A 1 0.87 17.34 -4.43
C GLY A 1 2.32 17.70 -4.15
N TYR A 2 2.57 18.75 -3.40
CA TYR A 2 3.91 19.13 -2.96
C TYR A 2 3.90 19.56 -1.50
N GLY A 3 5.05 19.52 -0.83
CA GLY A 3 5.19 19.87 0.57
C GLY A 3 6.63 20.14 0.94
N GLU A 4 6.86 20.66 2.14
CA GLU A 4 8.22 20.90 2.63
C GLU A 4 8.72 19.69 3.42
N ILE A 5 9.91 19.20 3.08
CA ILE A 5 10.60 18.11 3.78
C ILE A 5 12.03 18.59 4.05
N PHE A 6 12.40 18.66 5.34
CA PHE A 6 13.73 19.08 5.78
C PHE A 6 14.21 20.41 5.14
N GLY A 7 13.32 21.40 5.02
CA GLY A 7 13.63 22.72 4.45
C GLY A 7 13.67 22.76 2.92
N CYS A 8 13.24 21.71 2.22
CA CYS A 8 13.16 21.65 0.78
C CYS A 8 11.70 21.42 0.33
N ASN A 9 11.21 22.22 -0.62
CA ASN A 9 9.91 21.93 -1.25
C ASN A 9 10.09 20.74 -2.19
N LEU A 10 9.42 19.65 -1.89
CA LEU A 10 9.43 18.43 -2.68
C LEU A 10 8.06 18.19 -3.29
N THR A 11 8.05 17.71 -4.52
CA THR A 11 6.86 17.17 -5.14
C THR A 11 7.10 15.76 -5.67
N MET A 12 6.08 14.91 -5.49
CA MET A 12 6.14 13.50 -5.81
C MET A 12 4.92 13.10 -6.66
N PRO A 13 4.91 13.39 -7.97
CA PRO A 13 3.88 12.85 -8.86
C PRO A 13 3.92 11.33 -8.83
N GLY A 14 2.77 10.70 -8.59
CA GLY A 14 2.62 9.26 -8.65
C GLY A 14 2.91 8.77 -10.07
N VAL A 15 3.80 7.80 -10.21
CA VAL A 15 4.10 7.12 -11.48
C VAL A 15 3.77 5.63 -11.43
N THR A 16 3.34 5.14 -10.27
CA THR A 16 2.87 3.78 -10.02
C THR A 16 1.98 3.79 -8.77
N GLU A 17 1.24 2.70 -8.55
CA GLU A 17 0.35 2.51 -7.42
C GLU A 17 0.58 1.14 -6.81
N LYS A 18 0.40 1.03 -5.50
CA LYS A 18 0.39 -0.25 -4.80
C LYS A 18 -0.73 -1.15 -5.34
N GLY A 19 -0.53 -2.46 -5.31
CA GLY A 19 -1.62 -3.40 -5.59
C GLY A 19 -2.63 -3.42 -4.43
N SER A 20 -3.74 -4.15 -4.61
CA SER A 20 -4.72 -4.36 -3.54
C SER A 20 -5.36 -5.72 -3.60
N MET A 21 -5.57 -6.33 -2.44
CA MET A 21 -6.34 -7.57 -2.33
C MET A 21 -7.16 -7.56 -1.04
N ASN A 22 -8.37 -8.09 -1.08
CA ASN A 22 -9.15 -8.35 0.12
C ASN A 22 -9.26 -9.86 0.31
N VAL A 23 -8.69 -10.37 1.39
CA VAL A 23 -8.73 -11.80 1.72
C VAL A 23 -9.87 -12.03 2.71
N HIS A 24 -10.86 -12.81 2.29
CA HIS A 24 -11.93 -13.32 3.13
C HIS A 24 -11.45 -14.58 3.85
N ILE A 25 -11.41 -14.51 5.18
CA ILE A 25 -10.99 -15.60 6.06
C ILE A 25 -12.23 -16.10 6.78
N GLU A 26 -12.57 -17.36 6.57
CA GLU A 26 -13.77 -17.97 7.13
C GLU A 26 -13.44 -19.24 7.90
N VAL A 27 -14.03 -19.36 9.09
CA VAL A 27 -13.99 -20.57 9.90
C VAL A 27 -15.40 -21.10 10.07
N SER A 28 -15.59 -22.37 9.76
CA SER A 28 -16.83 -23.11 10.03
C SER A 28 -16.57 -24.25 10.99
N THR A 29 -17.38 -24.36 12.03
CA THR A 29 -17.30 -25.43 13.05
C THR A 29 -18.70 -25.97 13.36
N PRO A 30 -18.83 -27.19 13.91
CA PRO A 30 -20.11 -27.69 14.40
C PRO A 30 -20.78 -26.68 15.35
N GLY A 31 -22.08 -26.46 15.12
CA GLY A 31 -22.93 -25.66 16.00
C GLY A 31 -23.40 -26.45 17.21
N GLY A 32 -24.38 -25.90 17.93
CA GLY A 32 -25.02 -26.61 19.03
C GLY A 32 -25.66 -25.70 20.07
N HIS A 33 -26.19 -26.34 21.11
CA HIS A 33 -26.83 -25.67 22.24
C HIS A 33 -25.76 -25.10 23.19
N LEU A 34 -25.92 -23.85 23.63
CA LEU A 34 -24.93 -23.13 24.45
C LEU A 34 -24.56 -23.84 25.76
N SER A 35 -25.42 -24.73 26.27
CA SER A 35 -25.19 -25.47 27.51
C SER A 35 -24.07 -26.51 27.45
N LEU A 36 -23.58 -26.84 26.25
CA LEU A 36 -22.49 -27.81 26.04
C LEU A 36 -21.44 -27.23 25.06
N PRO A 37 -20.74 -26.14 25.44
CA PRO A 37 -19.79 -25.51 24.53
C PRO A 37 -18.58 -26.42 24.31
N PRO A 38 -18.12 -26.61 23.07
CA PRO A 38 -16.86 -27.29 22.78
C PRO A 38 -15.67 -26.42 23.24
N THR A 39 -14.49 -27.04 23.35
CA THR A 39 -13.25 -26.34 23.76
C THR A 39 -12.90 -25.16 22.85
N HIS A 40 -13.19 -25.27 21.55
CA HIS A 40 -12.95 -24.22 20.56
C HIS A 40 -14.19 -23.98 19.69
N MET A 41 -14.57 -22.72 19.55
CA MET A 41 -15.72 -22.30 18.72
C MET A 41 -15.22 -21.45 17.54
N SER A 42 -16.01 -21.36 16.46
CA SER A 42 -15.68 -20.58 15.26
C SER A 42 -15.14 -19.17 15.55
N ILE A 43 -15.82 -18.38 16.39
CA ILE A 43 -15.37 -17.02 16.76
C ILE A 43 -14.04 -17.04 17.51
N GLY A 44 -13.84 -17.98 18.42
CA GLY A 44 -12.58 -18.10 19.18
C GLY A 44 -11.40 -18.50 18.30
N ILE A 45 -11.62 -19.43 17.38
CA ILE A 45 -10.63 -19.85 16.38
C ILE A 45 -10.31 -18.66 15.46
N LEU A 46 -11.33 -17.98 14.93
CA LEU A 46 -11.14 -16.80 14.09
C LEU A 46 -10.31 -15.72 14.80
N ALA A 47 -10.57 -15.46 16.09
CA ALA A 47 -9.78 -14.52 16.86
C ALA A 47 -8.30 -14.92 16.93
N GLU A 48 -7.98 -16.19 17.15
CA GLU A 48 -6.59 -16.68 17.13
C GLU A 48 -5.94 -16.54 15.74
N LEU A 49 -6.66 -16.81 14.65
CA LEU A 49 -6.17 -16.64 13.28
C LEU A 49 -5.84 -15.16 13.00
N LEU A 50 -6.73 -14.24 13.37
CA LEU A 50 -6.55 -12.80 13.15
C LEU A 50 -5.40 -12.23 13.98
N VAL A 51 -5.23 -12.69 15.23
CA VAL A 51 -4.05 -12.36 16.05
C VAL A 51 -2.78 -12.88 15.38
N LYS A 52 -2.81 -14.09 14.81
CA LYS A 52 -1.66 -14.68 14.12
C LYS A 52 -1.27 -13.87 12.88
N ILE A 53 -2.21 -13.45 12.03
CA ILE A 53 -1.94 -12.56 10.89
C ILE A 53 -1.28 -11.27 11.36
N LYS A 54 -1.89 -10.58 12.34
CA LYS A 54 -1.37 -9.32 12.85
C LYS A 54 0.05 -9.45 13.43
N ALA A 55 0.34 -10.58 14.08
CA ALA A 55 1.66 -10.87 14.64
C ALA A 55 2.71 -11.28 13.59
N ASN A 56 2.31 -11.54 12.34
CA ASN A 56 3.21 -11.96 11.25
C ASN A 56 3.04 -11.03 10.03
N PRO A 57 3.41 -9.73 10.16
CA PRO A 57 3.38 -8.82 9.01
C PRO A 57 4.42 -9.19 7.96
N PHE A 58 4.19 -8.73 6.73
CA PHE A 58 5.16 -8.82 5.65
C PHE A 58 6.49 -8.18 6.05
N ARG A 59 7.60 -8.83 5.68
CA ARG A 59 8.93 -8.26 5.87
C ARG A 59 9.11 -7.09 4.90
N VAL A 60 9.67 -6.00 5.40
CA VAL A 60 9.86 -4.76 4.64
C VAL A 60 11.35 -4.45 4.63
N HIS A 61 11.90 -4.29 3.43
CA HIS A 61 13.29 -3.90 3.21
C HIS A 61 13.35 -2.80 2.16
N LEU A 62 14.28 -1.87 2.35
CA LEU A 62 14.56 -0.80 1.42
C LEU A 62 15.64 -1.27 0.44
N ALA A 63 15.24 -1.58 -0.79
CA ALA A 63 16.16 -1.96 -1.86
C ALA A 63 16.38 -0.81 -2.86
N GLN A 64 17.55 -0.81 -3.53
CA GLN A 64 17.96 0.29 -4.40
C GLN A 64 17.10 0.47 -5.67
N ASN A 65 16.44 -0.61 -6.12
CA ASN A 65 15.52 -0.58 -7.26
C ASN A 65 14.17 0.08 -6.93
N LEU A 66 13.83 0.19 -5.64
CA LEU A 66 12.53 0.70 -5.18
C LEU A 66 12.35 2.18 -5.49
N LEU A 67 11.14 2.57 -5.88
CA LEU A 67 10.83 3.98 -6.10
C LEU A 67 10.96 4.85 -4.82
N PRO A 68 10.48 4.41 -3.63
CA PRO A 68 10.68 5.16 -2.38
C PRO A 68 12.16 5.34 -2.02
N TYR A 69 13.04 4.40 -2.42
CA TYR A 69 14.49 4.55 -2.27
C TYR A 69 15.01 5.73 -3.10
N ARG A 70 14.57 5.85 -4.36
CA ARG A 70 14.93 6.99 -5.21
C ARG A 70 14.42 8.31 -4.63
N THR A 71 13.24 8.31 -4.01
CA THR A 71 12.70 9.48 -3.32
C THR A 71 13.62 9.90 -2.17
N VAL A 72 14.03 8.99 -1.29
CA VAL A 72 14.91 9.37 -0.17
C VAL A 72 16.30 9.80 -0.62
N GLN A 73 16.85 9.20 -1.68
CA GLN A 73 18.08 9.68 -2.32
C GLN A 73 17.94 11.13 -2.77
N CYS A 74 16.87 11.44 -3.50
CA CYS A 74 16.58 12.79 -3.97
C CYS A 74 16.45 13.79 -2.80
N VAL A 75 15.69 13.44 -1.76
CA VAL A 75 15.56 14.29 -0.57
C VAL A 75 16.92 14.50 0.10
N ALA A 76 17.73 13.46 0.27
CA ALA A 76 19.06 13.59 0.89
C ALA A 76 20.00 14.48 0.08
N THR A 77 19.89 14.50 -1.25
CA THR A 77 20.68 15.38 -2.13
C THR A 77 20.29 16.84 -2.01
N HIS A 78 19.00 17.15 -1.87
CA HIS A 78 18.50 18.53 -1.98
C HIS A 78 18.06 19.17 -0.66
N ALA A 79 17.81 18.39 0.40
CA ALA A 79 17.26 18.92 1.63
C ALA A 79 18.36 19.41 2.59
N PRO A 80 18.40 20.72 2.91
CA PRO A 80 19.48 21.31 3.71
C PRO A 80 19.38 20.95 5.21
N ASN A 81 18.18 20.68 5.72
CA ASN A 81 17.95 20.46 7.15
C ASN A 81 17.80 18.97 7.52
N MET A 82 18.27 18.06 6.66
CA MET A 82 18.29 16.64 6.98
C MET A 82 19.39 16.37 8.02
N PRO A 83 19.16 15.54 9.06
CA PRO A 83 20.22 15.19 10.01
C PRO A 83 21.44 14.57 9.31
N ASP A 84 22.64 15.11 9.55
CA ASP A 84 23.89 14.75 8.86
C ASP A 84 24.15 13.23 8.80
N SER A 85 23.89 12.52 9.91
CA SER A 85 24.12 11.07 9.98
C SER A 85 23.17 10.31 9.05
N LEU A 86 21.90 10.71 9.00
CA LEU A 86 20.90 10.14 8.10
C LEU A 86 21.23 10.48 6.65
N GLN A 87 21.55 11.74 6.36
CA GLN A 87 21.91 12.18 5.01
C GLN A 87 23.13 11.40 4.49
N LYS A 88 24.20 11.28 5.28
CA LYS A 88 25.40 10.52 4.92
C LYS A 88 25.08 9.05 4.65
N ASN A 89 24.27 8.41 5.49
CA ASN A 89 23.89 7.02 5.28
C ASN A 89 23.03 6.84 4.02
N ILE A 90 22.06 7.73 3.77
CA ILE A 90 21.24 7.68 2.56
C ILE A 90 22.15 7.85 1.34
N LEU A 91 22.94 8.92 1.24
CA LEU A 91 23.81 9.13 0.09
C LEU A 91 24.80 7.96 -0.10
N ALA A 92 25.35 7.41 0.99
CA ALA A 92 26.27 6.28 0.94
C ALA A 92 25.63 4.94 0.58
N SER A 93 24.32 4.81 0.79
CA SER A 93 23.58 3.57 0.50
C SER A 93 23.55 3.19 -0.98
N ALA A 94 23.89 4.12 -1.88
CA ALA A 94 24.01 3.85 -3.31
C ALA A 94 25.18 2.92 -3.65
N TYR A 95 26.16 2.78 -2.74
CA TYR A 95 27.38 2.00 -2.97
C TYR A 95 27.77 1.11 -1.76
N LEU A 96 27.11 1.24 -0.61
CA LEU A 96 27.38 0.44 0.60
C LEU A 96 26.11 -0.12 1.24
N ASP A 97 26.00 -1.45 1.30
CA ASP A 97 24.87 -2.15 1.95
C ASP A 97 24.76 -1.81 3.44
N LYS A 98 25.90 -1.64 4.13
CA LYS A 98 25.90 -1.24 5.54
C LYS A 98 25.24 0.13 5.74
N ALA A 99 25.45 1.06 4.81
CA ALA A 99 24.82 2.38 4.85
C ALA A 99 23.32 2.29 4.48
N LEU A 100 22.96 1.39 3.57
CA LEU A 100 21.56 1.08 3.24
C LEU A 100 20.78 0.57 4.45
N HIS A 101 21.32 -0.42 5.17
CA HIS A 101 20.69 -0.92 6.40
C HIS A 101 20.61 0.16 7.48
N ALA A 102 21.66 0.96 7.67
CA ALA A 102 21.63 2.05 8.64
C ALA A 102 20.59 3.14 8.28
N ALA A 103 20.41 3.43 6.98
CA ALA A 103 19.37 4.33 6.50
C ALA A 103 17.97 3.71 6.68
N GLU A 104 17.80 2.43 6.34
CA GLU A 104 16.57 1.66 6.53
C GLU A 104 16.11 1.71 7.99
N ASP A 105 17.00 1.38 8.93
CA ASP A 105 16.70 1.37 10.36
C ASP A 105 16.17 2.72 10.84
N VAL A 106 16.84 3.81 10.47
CA VAL A 106 16.44 5.17 10.88
C VAL A 106 15.14 5.59 10.20
N LEU A 107 14.99 5.36 8.90
CA LEU A 107 13.79 5.74 8.14
C LEU A 107 12.55 4.97 8.62
N PHE A 108 12.67 3.67 8.85
CA PHE A 108 11.55 2.83 9.28
C PHE A 108 11.18 3.04 10.74
N THR A 109 12.14 3.37 11.60
CA THR A 109 11.87 3.69 13.01
C THR A 109 11.20 5.06 13.15
N ASN A 110 11.66 6.07 12.41
CA ASN A 110 11.17 7.44 12.56
C ASN A 110 10.00 7.79 11.63
N SER A 111 9.72 6.98 10.60
CA SER A 111 8.62 7.20 9.67
C SER A 111 7.84 5.91 9.38
N PRO A 112 6.85 5.57 10.24
CA PRO A 112 5.94 4.44 9.99
C PRO A 112 5.18 4.56 8.67
N ALA A 113 4.86 5.78 8.24
CA ALA A 113 4.22 6.06 6.95
C ALA A 113 5.14 5.67 5.78
N PHE A 114 6.43 5.98 5.86
CA PHE A 114 7.40 5.57 4.83
C PHE A 114 7.57 4.05 4.79
N LYS A 115 7.68 3.38 5.96
CA LYS A 115 7.72 1.90 6.03
C LYS A 115 6.48 1.26 5.37
N SER A 116 5.30 1.83 5.63
CA SER A 116 4.03 1.38 5.05
C SER A 116 3.93 1.62 3.55
N LEU A 117 4.55 2.70 3.06
CA LEU A 117 4.64 2.96 1.61
C LEU A 117 5.48 1.88 0.92
N VAL A 118 6.63 1.52 1.52
CA VAL A 118 7.56 0.53 0.98
C VAL A 118 6.99 -0.89 0.97
N GLY A 119 6.49 -1.40 2.10
CA GLY A 119 6.13 -2.82 2.24
C GLY A 119 4.65 -3.12 2.01
N THR A 120 4.30 -4.38 1.79
CA THR A 120 2.89 -4.81 1.78
C THR A 120 2.28 -4.59 3.17
N THR A 121 1.13 -3.92 3.25
CA THR A 121 0.42 -3.69 4.52
C THR A 121 -0.80 -4.59 4.62
N GLN A 122 -1.24 -4.86 5.85
CA GLN A 122 -2.43 -5.65 6.14
C GLN A 122 -3.30 -4.91 7.19
N ALA A 123 -4.60 -4.86 6.97
CA ALA A 123 -5.58 -4.27 7.88
C ALA A 123 -6.81 -5.17 7.98
N ILE A 124 -7.36 -5.33 9.19
CA ILE A 124 -8.58 -6.12 9.40
C ILE A 124 -9.72 -5.12 9.58
N ASP A 125 -10.54 -4.99 8.55
CA ASP A 125 -11.54 -3.91 8.48
C ASP A 125 -12.97 -4.41 8.76
N VAL A 126 -13.22 -5.70 8.54
CA VAL A 126 -14.54 -6.32 8.73
C VAL A 126 -14.38 -7.62 9.51
N ILE A 127 -15.25 -7.82 10.51
CA ILE A 127 -15.38 -9.06 11.26
C ILE A 127 -16.86 -9.33 11.55
N GLN A 128 -17.30 -10.56 11.35
CA GLN A 128 -18.66 -11.02 11.67
C GLN A 128 -18.66 -12.44 12.23
N GLY A 129 -19.66 -12.76 13.04
CA GLY A 129 -19.86 -14.11 13.58
C GLY A 129 -21.01 -14.18 14.57
N GLY A 130 -21.69 -15.32 14.60
CA GLY A 130 -22.84 -15.58 15.46
C GLY A 130 -24.14 -14.89 15.02
N ILE A 131 -25.27 -15.44 15.50
CA ILE A 131 -26.62 -14.96 15.15
C ILE A 131 -27.44 -14.65 16.41
N LYS A 132 -27.35 -15.49 17.44
CA LYS A 132 -28.11 -15.37 18.70
C LYS A 132 -27.21 -15.69 19.89
N VAL A 133 -27.49 -15.06 21.03
CA VAL A 133 -26.71 -15.25 22.26
C VAL A 133 -26.78 -16.67 22.83
N ASN A 134 -27.83 -17.43 22.50
CA ASN A 134 -28.09 -18.78 23.02
C ASN A 134 -27.83 -19.91 22.02
N ALA A 135 -27.12 -19.62 20.92
CA ALA A 135 -26.72 -20.61 19.93
C ALA A 135 -25.21 -20.52 19.69
N LEU A 136 -24.53 -21.67 19.65
CA LEU A 136 -23.11 -21.69 19.32
C LEU A 136 -22.93 -21.27 17.85
N PRO A 137 -22.03 -20.33 17.56
CA PRO A 137 -21.81 -19.85 16.20
C PRO A 137 -21.21 -20.95 15.33
N GLU A 138 -21.89 -21.30 14.24
CA GLU A 138 -21.41 -22.26 13.25
C GLU A 138 -20.36 -21.66 12.33
N GLN A 139 -20.34 -20.33 12.21
CA GLN A 139 -19.49 -19.60 11.28
C GLN A 139 -19.01 -18.29 11.91
N GLY A 140 -17.75 -17.96 11.62
CA GLY A 140 -17.17 -16.63 11.84
C GLY A 140 -16.23 -16.30 10.69
N TRP A 141 -16.25 -15.04 10.25
CA TRP A 141 -15.39 -14.60 9.16
C TRP A 141 -14.91 -13.16 9.34
N ALA A 142 -13.83 -12.83 8.63
CA ALA A 142 -13.27 -11.49 8.58
C ALA A 142 -12.69 -11.20 7.20
N VAL A 143 -12.50 -9.92 6.90
CA VAL A 143 -11.79 -9.47 5.70
C VAL A 143 -10.52 -8.75 6.10
N VAL A 144 -9.41 -9.24 5.54
CA VAL A 144 -8.09 -8.61 5.63
C VAL A 144 -7.82 -7.85 4.33
N ASN A 145 -7.70 -6.54 4.42
CA ASN A 145 -7.29 -5.69 3.31
C ASN A 145 -5.77 -5.64 3.22
N HIS A 146 -5.24 -5.93 2.04
CA HIS A 146 -3.83 -5.82 1.72
C HIS A 146 -3.59 -4.68 0.73
N ARG A 147 -2.60 -3.84 1.01
CA ARG A 147 -1.99 -2.93 0.01
C ARG A 147 -0.64 -3.49 -0.37
N ILE A 148 -0.55 -4.06 -1.57
CA ILE A 148 0.59 -4.85 -2.03
C ILE A 148 1.72 -3.91 -2.47
N SER A 149 2.94 -4.15 -2.00
CA SER A 149 4.13 -3.41 -2.43
C SER A 149 4.28 -3.46 -3.96
N THR A 150 4.89 -2.44 -4.55
CA THR A 150 5.13 -2.39 -6.01
C THR A 150 6.11 -3.44 -6.53
N GLU A 151 6.86 -4.11 -5.64
CA GLU A 151 7.74 -5.24 -6.00
C GLU A 151 7.22 -6.60 -5.53
N SER A 152 5.97 -6.67 -5.08
CA SER A 152 5.34 -7.94 -4.71
C SER A 152 4.16 -8.19 -5.64
N CYS A 153 3.42 -9.27 -5.41
CA CYS A 153 2.24 -9.60 -6.20
C CYS A 153 1.14 -10.25 -5.35
N ILE A 154 -0.02 -10.45 -5.97
CA ILE A 154 -1.14 -11.17 -5.35
C ILE A 154 -0.68 -12.57 -4.92
N ALA A 155 0.01 -13.31 -5.78
CA ALA A 155 0.42 -14.68 -5.49
C ALA A 155 1.34 -14.79 -4.25
N GLU A 156 2.25 -13.84 -4.06
CA GLU A 156 3.10 -13.78 -2.86
C GLU A 156 2.29 -13.45 -1.60
N THR A 157 1.28 -12.57 -1.73
CA THR A 157 0.36 -12.21 -0.64
C THR A 157 -0.46 -13.42 -0.21
N GLU A 158 -1.04 -14.16 -1.18
CA GLU A 158 -1.77 -15.40 -0.94
C GLU A 158 -0.89 -16.47 -0.26
N ALA A 159 0.34 -16.63 -0.72
CA ALA A 159 1.29 -17.59 -0.17
C ALA A 159 1.67 -17.25 1.28
N HIS A 160 1.89 -15.97 1.58
CA HIS A 160 2.18 -15.50 2.94
C HIS A 160 1.04 -15.82 3.90
N ASP A 161 -0.19 -15.42 3.59
CA ASP A 161 -1.35 -15.67 4.44
C ASP A 161 -1.62 -17.18 4.60
N THR A 162 -1.44 -17.94 3.52
CA THR A 162 -1.54 -19.41 3.54
C THR A 162 -0.62 -20.00 4.59
N GLU A 163 0.67 -19.64 4.54
CA GLU A 163 1.69 -20.22 5.42
C GLU A 163 1.51 -19.77 6.88
N VAL A 164 1.17 -18.50 7.10
CA VAL A 164 0.95 -17.93 8.44
C VAL A 164 -0.13 -18.70 9.23
N LEU A 165 -1.21 -19.10 8.56
CA LEU A 165 -2.35 -19.77 9.18
C LEU A 165 -2.26 -21.30 9.19
N LYS A 166 -1.40 -21.91 8.37
CA LYS A 166 -1.28 -23.36 8.20
C LYS A 166 -1.11 -24.11 9.53
N SER A 167 -0.25 -23.60 10.41
CA SER A 167 -0.02 -24.19 11.74
C SER A 167 -1.27 -24.20 12.62
N LEU A 168 -2.11 -23.16 12.55
CA LEU A 168 -3.35 -23.08 13.31
C LEU A 168 -4.44 -23.96 12.73
N ALA A 169 -4.52 -24.08 11.40
CA ALA A 169 -5.41 -25.04 10.75
C ALA A 169 -5.13 -26.47 11.26
N SER A 170 -3.86 -26.88 11.31
CA SER A 170 -3.47 -28.18 11.87
C SER A 170 -3.75 -28.29 13.36
N LYS A 171 -3.46 -27.24 14.15
CA LYS A 171 -3.73 -27.20 15.61
C LYS A 171 -5.21 -27.48 15.93
N PHE A 172 -6.10 -26.94 15.11
CA PHE A 172 -7.55 -27.05 15.30
C PHE A 172 -8.21 -28.18 14.52
N ASN A 173 -7.42 -29.04 13.84
CA ASN A 173 -7.92 -30.14 13.01
C ASN A 173 -8.92 -29.65 11.94
N LEU A 174 -8.61 -28.55 11.27
CA LEU A 174 -9.46 -27.95 10.23
C LEU A 174 -9.00 -28.38 8.84
N THR A 175 -9.95 -28.74 7.98
CA THR A 175 -9.68 -28.81 6.54
C THR A 175 -9.38 -27.41 6.03
N TYR A 176 -8.21 -27.21 5.42
CA TYR A 176 -7.75 -25.90 4.99
C TYR A 176 -7.84 -25.75 3.49
N THR A 177 -8.72 -24.86 3.01
CA THR A 177 -8.89 -24.53 1.59
C THR A 177 -8.48 -23.08 1.34
N VAL A 178 -7.66 -22.85 0.32
CA VAL A 178 -7.11 -21.52 0.01
C VAL A 178 -7.26 -21.26 -1.48
N PHE A 179 -8.00 -20.20 -1.84
CA PHE A 179 -8.27 -19.78 -3.22
C PHE A 179 -8.69 -20.95 -4.13
N GLY A 180 -9.61 -21.79 -3.64
CA GLY A 180 -10.14 -22.96 -4.34
C GLY A 180 -9.25 -24.22 -4.32
N LYS A 181 -8.06 -24.17 -3.71
CA LYS A 181 -7.13 -25.30 -3.58
C LYS A 181 -7.12 -25.86 -2.17
N ASN A 182 -7.17 -27.18 -2.01
CA ASN A 182 -7.09 -27.82 -0.70
C ASN A 182 -5.62 -27.98 -0.27
N ILE A 183 -5.26 -27.45 0.90
CA ILE A 183 -3.89 -27.40 1.42
C ILE A 183 -3.65 -28.43 2.53
N VAL A 184 -4.67 -28.71 3.34
CA VAL A 184 -4.64 -29.74 4.40
C VAL A 184 -5.89 -30.60 4.26
N ASN A 185 -5.67 -31.86 3.90
CA ASN A 185 -6.72 -32.87 3.86
C ASN A 185 -6.50 -33.89 4.98
N HIS A 186 -7.49 -34.05 5.85
CA HIS A 186 -7.48 -35.07 6.91
C HIS A 186 -7.92 -36.45 6.39
N GLY A 187 -7.96 -36.64 5.05
CA GLY A 187 -8.55 -37.80 4.38
C GLY A 187 -7.67 -39.03 4.15
N ASP A 188 -6.34 -38.97 4.33
CA ASP A 188 -5.46 -40.10 4.00
C ASP A 188 -4.54 -40.49 5.16
N CYS A 189 -5.08 -41.18 6.18
CA CYS A 189 -4.38 -42.23 6.93
C CYS A 189 -5.26 -42.87 8.03
N SER A 190 -5.62 -44.15 7.84
CA SER A 190 -6.25 -45.09 8.78
C SER A 190 -7.78 -44.97 9.00
N ALA A 191 -8.42 -46.13 9.21
CA ALA A 191 -9.85 -46.33 9.44
C ALA A 191 -10.42 -45.65 10.72
N TYR A 192 -9.63 -44.80 11.38
CA TYR A 192 -9.98 -44.01 12.55
C TYR A 192 -9.54 -42.54 12.43
N ALA A 193 -9.25 -42.04 11.22
CA ALA A 193 -9.08 -40.61 10.97
C ALA A 193 -10.42 -39.91 11.20
N PHE A 194 -10.61 -39.44 12.43
CA PHE A 194 -11.76 -38.63 12.82
C PHE A 194 -11.91 -37.47 11.83
N LEU A 195 -13.12 -37.32 11.28
CA LEU A 195 -13.52 -36.23 10.39
C LEU A 195 -12.95 -34.90 10.89
N ALA A 196 -12.47 -34.05 9.98
CA ALA A 196 -11.98 -32.72 10.33
C ALA A 196 -12.99 -32.01 11.25
N TYR A 197 -12.49 -31.34 12.29
CA TYR A 197 -13.34 -30.65 13.26
C TYR A 197 -14.17 -29.55 12.59
N GLY A 198 -13.65 -28.94 11.53
CA GLY A 198 -14.31 -27.89 10.78
C GLY A 198 -13.50 -27.52 9.54
N THR A 199 -13.78 -26.34 8.99
CA THR A 199 -13.10 -25.82 7.80
C THR A 199 -12.51 -24.44 8.07
N LEU A 200 -11.34 -24.20 7.50
CA LEU A 200 -10.77 -22.86 7.31
C LEU A 200 -10.71 -22.59 5.81
N THR A 201 -11.29 -21.48 5.37
CA THR A 201 -11.30 -21.07 3.97
C THR A 201 -10.70 -19.69 3.80
N LEU A 202 -9.71 -19.55 2.93
CA LEU A 202 -9.22 -18.28 2.40
C LEU A 202 -9.73 -18.11 0.97
N SER A 203 -10.31 -16.96 0.67
CA SER A 203 -10.89 -16.63 -0.65
C SER A 203 -10.82 -15.13 -0.89
N GLU A 204 -11.04 -14.69 -2.13
CA GLU A 204 -11.18 -13.26 -2.41
C GLU A 204 -12.50 -12.73 -1.86
N ALA A 205 -12.47 -11.59 -1.17
CA ALA A 205 -13.68 -10.97 -0.64
C ALA A 205 -14.44 -10.20 -1.74
N PHE A 206 -15.77 -10.25 -1.68
CA PHE A 206 -16.70 -9.41 -2.48
C PHE A 206 -16.64 -9.58 -4.00
N GLU A 207 -16.11 -10.70 -4.51
CA GLU A 207 -16.06 -11.04 -5.95
C GLU A 207 -15.40 -9.97 -6.85
N LYS A 208 -14.66 -9.04 -6.25
CA LYS A 208 -13.82 -8.05 -6.93
C LYS A 208 -12.40 -8.54 -6.76
N GLY A 209 -11.89 -9.22 -7.79
CA GLY A 209 -10.55 -9.80 -7.76
C GLY A 209 -9.48 -8.79 -7.36
N GLY A 210 -8.35 -9.32 -6.89
CA GLY A 210 -7.20 -8.51 -6.54
C GLY A 210 -6.70 -7.65 -7.72
N LEU A 211 -6.02 -6.55 -7.40
CA LEU A 211 -5.27 -5.74 -8.35
C LEU A 211 -3.79 -5.94 -8.09
N GLU A 212 -3.06 -6.35 -9.12
CA GLU A 212 -1.60 -6.27 -9.10
C GLU A 212 -1.15 -4.81 -9.00
N PRO A 213 0.07 -4.53 -8.51
CA PRO A 213 0.62 -3.20 -8.54
C PRO A 213 0.60 -2.59 -9.94
N ALA A 214 0.34 -1.29 -10.02
CA ALA A 214 0.22 -0.61 -11.30
C ALA A 214 1.57 -0.62 -12.05
N PRO A 215 1.57 -0.79 -13.38
CA PRO A 215 2.76 -0.58 -14.19
C PRO A 215 3.42 0.77 -13.89
N THR A 216 4.74 0.80 -13.89
CA THR A 216 5.47 2.06 -13.63
C THR A 216 5.56 2.87 -14.91
N THR A 217 5.00 4.08 -14.88
CA THR A 217 5.13 5.06 -15.95
C THR A 217 6.60 5.47 -16.13
N PRO A 218 7.13 5.52 -17.36
CA PRO A 218 8.48 6.01 -17.61
C PRO A 218 8.69 7.44 -17.09
N PHE A 219 9.71 7.62 -16.26
CA PHE A 219 10.13 8.92 -15.70
C PHE A 219 11.62 9.22 -15.94
N LYS A 220 12.34 8.32 -16.62
CA LYS A 220 13.73 8.47 -17.10
C LYS A 220 13.87 7.83 -18.48
N GLY A 221 14.89 8.25 -19.23
CA GLY A 221 15.15 7.76 -20.59
C GLY A 221 14.30 8.46 -21.65
N ASP A 222 14.29 7.91 -22.86
CA ASP A 222 13.68 8.54 -24.04
C ASP A 222 12.16 8.66 -23.92
N ASP A 223 11.51 7.70 -23.25
CA ASP A 223 10.05 7.69 -23.05
C ASP A 223 9.56 8.59 -21.89
N ALA A 224 10.45 9.33 -21.24
CA ALA A 224 10.12 10.17 -20.09
C ALA A 224 9.56 11.55 -20.46
N MET A 225 9.43 11.88 -21.75
CA MET A 225 8.95 13.19 -22.21
C MET A 225 7.63 13.63 -21.53
N PRO A 226 6.59 12.77 -21.39
CA PRO A 226 5.36 13.15 -20.68
C PRO A 226 5.61 13.50 -19.20
N TYR A 227 6.51 12.78 -18.53
CA TYR A 227 6.89 13.09 -17.14
C TYR A 227 7.67 14.41 -17.06
N GLN A 228 8.51 14.72 -18.04
CA GLN A 228 9.25 15.98 -18.11
C GLN A 228 8.31 17.18 -18.33
N ILE A 229 7.32 17.06 -19.21
CA ILE A 229 6.29 18.09 -19.43
C ILE A 229 5.47 18.31 -18.15
N LEU A 230 5.03 17.23 -17.49
CA LEU A 230 4.37 17.33 -16.19
C LEU A 230 5.27 18.04 -15.16
N SER A 231 6.54 17.66 -15.08
CA SER A 231 7.51 18.25 -14.14
C SER A 231 7.73 19.74 -14.38
N GLY A 232 7.92 20.15 -15.64
CA GLY A 232 8.05 21.56 -16.02
C GLY A 232 6.78 22.36 -15.71
N SER A 233 5.62 21.76 -15.96
CA SER A 233 4.32 22.38 -15.64
C SER A 233 4.13 22.61 -14.15
N ILE A 234 4.55 21.64 -13.31
CA ILE A 234 4.51 21.76 -11.85
C ILE A 234 5.45 22.87 -11.37
N LYS A 235 6.71 22.87 -11.84
CA LYS A 235 7.70 23.90 -11.50
C LYS A 235 7.20 25.29 -11.88
N MET A 236 6.68 25.46 -13.10
CA MET A 236 6.18 26.75 -13.56
C MET A 236 4.98 27.23 -12.76
N ALA A 237 4.01 26.36 -12.47
CA ALA A 237 2.85 26.72 -11.67
C ALA A 237 3.26 27.14 -10.25
N PHE A 238 4.17 26.39 -9.62
CA PHE A 238 4.70 26.67 -8.29
C PHE A 238 5.44 28.01 -8.24
N ASN A 239 6.36 28.25 -9.18
CA ASN A 239 7.17 29.47 -9.25
C ASN A 239 6.29 30.70 -9.52
N ARG A 240 5.38 30.61 -10.50
CA ARG A 240 4.46 31.69 -10.85
C ARG A 240 3.52 32.04 -9.70
N HIS A 241 3.06 31.05 -8.93
CA HIS A 241 2.22 31.34 -7.77
C HIS A 241 2.97 32.14 -6.70
N ARG A 242 4.29 31.98 -6.60
CA ARG A 242 5.16 32.59 -5.58
C ARG A 242 5.99 33.78 -6.07
N ASN A 243 5.80 34.22 -7.32
CA ASN A 243 6.61 35.25 -7.98
C ASN A 243 8.11 34.96 -7.91
N ILE A 244 8.49 33.68 -8.08
CA ILE A 244 9.89 33.26 -8.16
C ILE A 244 10.33 33.40 -9.62
N GLU A 245 11.38 34.19 -9.87
CA GLU A 245 11.98 34.37 -11.18
C GLU A 245 13.11 33.36 -11.41
N GLY A 246 13.29 32.89 -12.65
CA GLY A 246 14.35 31.94 -13.01
C GLY A 246 13.97 30.46 -12.86
N ASP A 247 14.95 29.59 -13.12
CA ASP A 247 14.83 28.12 -13.01
C ASP A 247 15.42 27.59 -11.69
N ASP A 248 15.39 28.43 -10.63
CA ASP A 248 15.90 28.03 -9.32
C ASP A 248 15.18 26.76 -8.85
N ASP A 249 15.91 25.88 -8.15
CA ASP A 249 15.45 24.64 -7.52
C ASP A 249 14.48 24.90 -6.33
N ALA A 250 13.57 25.86 -6.51
CA ALA A 250 12.56 26.25 -5.54
C ALA A 250 11.59 25.11 -5.22
N ILE A 251 11.44 24.15 -6.13
CA ILE A 251 10.74 22.88 -5.93
C ILE A 251 11.49 21.72 -6.60
N VAL A 252 11.76 20.68 -5.82
CA VAL A 252 12.46 19.47 -6.24
C VAL A 252 11.47 18.42 -6.71
N MET A 253 11.74 17.86 -7.88
CA MET A 253 10.95 16.80 -8.50
C MET A 253 11.49 15.42 -8.12
N SER A 254 10.62 14.54 -7.63
CA SER A 254 10.94 13.13 -7.45
C SER A 254 9.77 12.27 -7.92
N PRO A 255 9.99 11.10 -8.56
CA PRO A 255 8.89 10.20 -8.85
C PRO A 255 8.33 9.60 -7.56
N GLY A 256 7.01 9.55 -7.44
CA GLY A 256 6.30 9.07 -6.26
C GLY A 256 5.51 7.79 -6.50
N ILE A 257 5.09 7.16 -5.40
CA ILE A 257 4.13 6.06 -5.39
C ILE A 257 2.81 6.56 -4.82
N MET A 258 1.70 6.18 -5.44
CA MET A 258 0.40 6.30 -4.81
C MET A 258 0.12 5.09 -3.90
N PRO A 259 -0.10 5.31 -2.59
CA PRO A 259 -0.36 4.21 -1.66
C PRO A 259 -1.73 3.57 -1.86
N GLY A 260 -2.67 4.29 -2.46
CA GLY A 260 -4.03 3.84 -2.73
C GLY A 260 -4.31 3.74 -4.22
N ASN A 261 -5.04 2.70 -4.61
CA ASN A 261 -5.57 2.54 -5.97
C ASN A 261 -6.62 3.59 -6.29
N MET A 262 -6.59 4.06 -7.54
CA MET A 262 -7.57 4.98 -8.11
C MET A 262 -8.27 4.35 -9.33
N ASP A 263 -9.11 5.11 -10.01
CA ASP A 263 -9.74 4.70 -11.28
C ASP A 263 -8.72 4.48 -12.42
N THR A 264 -7.45 4.77 -12.20
CA THR A 264 -6.34 4.53 -13.14
C THR A 264 -6.27 3.08 -13.62
N LYS A 265 -6.74 2.12 -12.80
CA LYS A 265 -6.82 0.69 -13.17
C LYS A 265 -7.58 0.41 -14.47
N PHE A 266 -8.53 1.28 -14.84
CA PHE A 266 -9.27 1.15 -16.09
C PHE A 266 -8.45 1.61 -17.31
N TYR A 267 -7.31 2.27 -17.08
CA TYR A 267 -6.44 2.86 -18.10
C TYR A 267 -5.07 2.19 -18.20
N TRP A 268 -4.69 1.32 -17.26
CA TRP A 268 -3.36 0.67 -17.24
C TRP A 268 -3.02 -0.08 -18.54
N ASN A 269 -4.03 -0.68 -19.20
CA ASN A 269 -3.86 -1.38 -20.48
C ASN A 269 -4.07 -0.49 -21.72
N LEU A 270 -4.41 0.79 -21.53
CA LEU A 270 -4.70 1.74 -22.60
C LEU A 270 -3.54 2.70 -22.86
N LEU A 271 -2.84 3.12 -21.82
CA LEU A 271 -1.80 4.14 -21.90
C LEU A 271 -0.57 3.73 -21.10
N PRO A 272 0.65 3.90 -21.64
CA PRO A 272 1.90 3.62 -20.93
C PRO A 272 2.30 4.74 -19.95
N HIS A 273 1.64 5.92 -20.02
CA HIS A 273 1.94 7.08 -19.19
C HIS A 273 0.74 7.51 -18.36
N ILE A 274 0.76 7.15 -17.08
CA ILE A 274 -0.29 7.44 -16.11
C ILE A 274 0.32 8.11 -14.89
N PHE A 275 -0.14 9.33 -14.61
CA PHE A 275 0.35 10.13 -13.49
C PHE A 275 -0.77 10.41 -12.50
N GLN A 276 -0.47 10.34 -11.21
CA GLN A 276 -1.39 10.79 -10.16
C GLN A 276 -0.83 12.05 -9.50
N TYR A 277 -1.49 13.17 -9.73
CA TYR A 277 -1.06 14.46 -9.21
C TYR A 277 -2.20 15.47 -9.12
N GLY A 278 -2.33 16.13 -7.96
CA GLY A 278 -3.40 17.11 -7.71
C GLY A 278 -2.94 18.55 -7.49
N HIS A 279 -1.64 18.87 -7.59
CA HIS A 279 -1.07 20.20 -7.28
C HIS A 279 -1.56 20.86 -5.98
N ILE A 280 -1.62 20.07 -4.91
CA ILE A 280 -2.06 20.51 -3.59
C ILE A 280 -0.85 20.66 -2.67
N ARG A 281 -0.75 21.79 -1.96
CA ARG A 281 0.20 21.97 -0.86
C ARG A 281 -0.23 21.12 0.33
N THR A 282 0.52 20.07 0.61
CA THR A 282 0.39 19.23 1.79
C THR A 282 1.47 19.62 2.79
N MET A 283 1.09 20.27 3.90
CA MET A 283 2.01 20.70 4.96
C MET A 283 2.48 19.52 5.83
N GLY A 284 2.93 18.43 5.20
CA GLY A 284 3.27 17.17 5.88
C GLY A 284 2.07 16.36 6.38
N THR A 285 0.85 16.86 6.21
CA THR A 285 -0.40 16.15 6.55
C THR A 285 -1.31 16.00 5.33
N PRO A 286 -2.17 14.96 5.28
CA PRO A 286 -3.27 14.90 4.33
C PRO A 286 -4.16 16.14 4.42
N LEU A 287 -4.96 16.39 3.38
CA LEU A 287 -6.00 17.41 3.45
C LEU A 287 -6.90 17.19 4.68
N PRO A 288 -7.47 18.25 5.26
CA PRO A 288 -8.41 18.12 6.37
C PRO A 288 -9.59 17.21 5.98
N ASN A 289 -9.87 16.20 6.82
CA ASN A 289 -11.08 15.38 6.77
C ASN A 289 -11.30 14.60 5.46
N VAL A 290 -10.25 14.22 4.73
CA VAL A 290 -10.41 13.33 3.56
C VAL A 290 -11.18 12.07 3.99
N HIS A 291 -12.20 11.70 3.21
CA HIS A 291 -13.08 10.56 3.49
C HIS A 291 -13.92 10.67 4.78
N THR A 292 -14.14 11.88 5.31
CA THR A 292 -15.02 12.10 6.47
C THR A 292 -15.75 13.44 6.41
N VAL A 293 -16.53 13.75 7.44
CA VAL A 293 -17.38 14.96 7.52
C VAL A 293 -16.51 16.22 7.52
N ASN A 294 -16.96 17.27 6.83
CA ASN A 294 -16.26 18.55 6.68
C ASN A 294 -14.91 18.46 5.94
N GLU A 295 -14.83 17.64 4.89
CA GLU A 295 -13.74 17.69 3.91
C GLU A 295 -13.63 19.10 3.31
N ALA A 296 -12.42 19.68 3.33
CA ALA A 296 -12.20 21.06 2.92
C ALA A 296 -10.80 21.29 2.36
N MET A 297 -10.64 22.36 1.59
CA MET A 297 -9.35 22.84 1.11
C MET A 297 -9.25 24.36 1.22
N SER A 298 -8.02 24.89 1.27
CA SER A 298 -7.79 26.34 1.23
C SER A 298 -8.11 26.91 -0.16
N ILE A 299 -8.59 28.16 -0.18
CA ILE A 299 -8.78 28.93 -1.42
C ILE A 299 -7.45 29.06 -2.18
N ASP A 300 -6.34 29.17 -1.45
CA ASP A 300 -5.00 29.25 -2.02
C ASP A 300 -4.65 27.99 -2.85
N ASN A 301 -4.87 26.79 -2.28
CA ASN A 301 -4.72 25.53 -3.01
C ASN A 301 -5.67 25.48 -4.22
N PHE A 302 -6.91 25.92 -4.08
CA PHE A 302 -7.87 25.91 -5.18
C PHE A 302 -7.41 26.78 -6.37
N VAL A 303 -6.90 27.99 -6.10
CA VAL A 303 -6.35 28.88 -7.13
C VAL A 303 -5.09 28.29 -7.77
N GLU A 304 -4.21 27.68 -6.98
CA GLU A 304 -2.99 27.07 -7.49
C GLU A 304 -3.26 25.86 -8.38
N ILE A 305 -4.27 25.04 -8.06
CA ILE A 305 -4.72 23.94 -8.93
C ILE A 305 -5.16 24.48 -10.29
N ILE A 306 -5.95 25.56 -10.32
CA ILE A 306 -6.39 26.17 -11.59
C ILE A 306 -5.17 26.64 -12.41
N ARG A 307 -4.19 27.28 -11.76
CA ARG A 307 -2.94 27.71 -12.42
C ARG A 307 -2.17 26.52 -12.98
N PHE A 308 -2.06 25.43 -12.22
CA PHE A 308 -1.40 24.21 -12.65
C PHE A 308 -2.10 23.55 -13.84
N ILE A 309 -3.42 23.33 -13.78
CA ILE A 309 -4.16 22.70 -14.89
C ILE A 309 -4.08 23.54 -16.15
N THR A 310 -4.24 24.87 -16.04
CA THR A 310 -4.10 25.78 -17.19
C THR A 310 -2.69 25.70 -17.79
N THR A 311 -1.67 25.68 -16.93
CA THR A 311 -0.27 25.55 -17.32
C THR A 311 0.02 24.22 -18.02
N LEU A 312 -0.49 23.11 -17.46
CA LEU A 312 -0.30 21.78 -18.02
C LEU A 312 -0.94 21.68 -19.42
N ILE A 313 -2.17 22.18 -19.57
CA ILE A 313 -2.86 22.17 -20.87
C ILE A 313 -2.05 22.95 -21.92
N MET A 314 -1.60 24.17 -21.59
CA MET A 314 -0.79 24.97 -22.53
C MET A 314 0.54 24.30 -22.88
N ASN A 315 1.23 23.73 -21.88
CA ASN A 315 2.52 23.06 -22.12
C ASN A 315 2.37 21.78 -22.95
N VAL A 316 1.27 21.04 -22.79
CA VAL A 316 1.01 19.84 -23.59
C VAL A 316 0.65 20.23 -25.03
N ASP A 317 -0.18 21.26 -25.23
CA ASP A 317 -0.58 21.76 -26.57
C ASP A 317 0.63 22.20 -27.40
N GLU A 318 1.57 22.91 -26.77
CA GLU A 318 2.81 23.40 -27.39
C GLU A 318 3.95 22.35 -27.44
N SER A 319 3.72 21.13 -26.93
CA SER A 319 4.73 20.08 -26.90
C SER A 319 4.75 19.24 -28.18
N VAL A 320 5.80 18.43 -28.35
CA VAL A 320 5.89 17.43 -29.43
C VAL A 320 4.93 16.24 -29.27
N LEU A 321 4.08 16.24 -28.23
CA LEU A 321 3.09 15.20 -27.97
C LEU A 321 1.72 15.50 -28.60
N SER A 322 1.51 16.71 -29.13
CA SER A 322 0.24 17.13 -29.79
C SER A 322 0.10 16.68 -31.23
#